data_AF-A0A1D6MFZ1-F1
#
_entry.id   AF-A0A1D6MFZ1-F1
#
_cell.length_a   1.000
_cell.length_b   1.000
_cell.length_c   1.000
_cell.angle_alpha   90.00
_cell.angle_beta   90.00
_cell.angle_gamma   90.00
#
_symmetry.space_group_name_H-M   'P 1'
#
loop_
_entity.id
_entity.type
_entity.pdbx_description
1 polymer ?
#
loop_
_entity_poly.entity_id
_entity_poly.type
_entity_poly.pdbx_seq_one_letter_code
_entity_poly.pdbx_strand_id
1 'polypeptide(L)'
;MYGDDEPSRQPERSNEAAGAYAQACIDVATELNHPVIDIWTKMQEFPDWQTSALSDGLHFTPVGNKILFEEVVKTLETSIGFSQERLPSDLPLFHEIDPKDPMKAFGA
;
A
#
# COMPACT_ATOMS: atom_id res chain seq x y z
N MET A 1 3.63 -17.56 32.74
CA MET A 1 2.20 -17.22 32.93
C MET A 1 2.14 -15.72 32.83
N TYR A 2 1.67 -15.19 31.69
CA TYR A 2 1.58 -13.75 31.48
C TYR A 2 0.68 -13.14 32.56
N GLY A 3 1.20 -12.07 33.16
CA GLY A 3 0.78 -11.54 34.45
C GLY A 3 -0.64 -10.98 34.46
N ASP A 4 -1.16 -10.95 35.67
CA ASP A 4 -2.46 -10.46 36.09
C ASP A 4 -3.01 -9.33 35.22
N ASP A 5 -4.19 -9.57 34.65
CA ASP A 5 -5.02 -8.58 33.96
C ASP A 5 -5.46 -7.52 34.97
N GLU A 6 -4.60 -6.52 35.19
CA GLU A 6 -4.97 -5.32 35.94
C GLU A 6 -6.01 -4.56 35.10
N PRO A 7 -7.27 -4.40 35.57
CA PRO A 7 -8.36 -3.87 34.75
C PRO A 7 -8.19 -2.39 34.33
N SER A 8 -7.16 -1.71 34.86
CA SER A 8 -6.73 -0.37 34.49
C SER A 8 -5.67 -0.32 33.39
N ARG A 9 -5.07 -1.46 33.00
CA ARG A 9 -4.01 -1.49 32.01
C ARG A 9 -4.59 -1.21 30.62
N GLN A 10 -4.29 -0.02 30.09
CA GLN A 10 -4.69 0.31 28.73
C GLN A 10 -3.99 -0.63 27.73
N PRO A 11 -4.67 -1.01 26.63
CA PRO A 11 -4.04 -1.79 25.59
C PRO A 11 -2.83 -1.03 25.04
N GLU A 12 -1.66 -1.67 25.05
CA GLU A 12 -0.41 -1.11 24.51
C GLU A 12 -0.51 -0.80 23.01
N ARG A 13 -1.46 -1.40 22.30
CA ARG A 13 -1.71 -1.23 20.86
C ARG A 13 -3.02 -0.48 20.66
N SER A 14 -2.96 0.85 20.61
CA SER A 14 -4.09 1.71 20.30
C SER A 14 -3.97 2.34 18.91
N ASN A 15 -5.09 2.81 18.36
CA ASN A 15 -5.09 3.50 17.07
C ASN A 15 -4.35 4.85 17.15
N GLU A 16 -4.41 5.52 18.30
CA GLU A 16 -3.68 6.77 18.57
C GLU A 16 -2.17 6.54 18.57
N ALA A 17 -1.72 5.44 19.19
CA ALA A 17 -0.32 5.04 19.14
C ALA A 17 0.13 4.75 17.70
N ALA A 18 -0.69 4.04 16.92
CA ALA A 18 -0.42 3.81 15.50
C ALA A 18 -0.29 5.13 14.71
N GLY A 19 -1.15 6.12 14.99
CA GLY A 19 -1.07 7.45 14.39
C GLY A 19 0.21 8.20 14.74
N ALA A 20 0.67 8.13 16.00
CA ALA A 20 1.95 8.73 16.40
C ALA A 20 3.15 8.10 15.67
N TYR A 21 3.14 6.77 15.49
CA TYR A 21 4.16 6.09 14.69
C TYR A 21 4.06 6.43 13.20
N ALA A 22 2.85 6.53 12.65
CA ALA A 22 2.66 6.95 11.26
C ALA A 22 3.24 8.35 11.01
N GLN A 23 3.00 9.31 11.93
CA GLN A 23 3.58 10.64 11.85
C GLN A 23 5.12 10.60 11.88
N ALA A 24 5.72 9.81 12.78
CA ALA A 24 7.18 9.67 12.82
C ALA A 24 7.75 9.09 11.50
N CYS A 25 7.06 8.15 10.86
CA CYS A 25 7.46 7.63 9.55
C CYS A 25 7.39 8.70 8.45
N ILE A 26 6.36 9.56 8.48
CA ILE A 26 6.20 10.68 7.54
C ILE A 26 7.32 11.69 7.71
N ASP A 27 7.66 12.03 8.96
CA ASP A 27 8.73 12.98 9.27
C ASP A 27 10.07 12.49 8.71
N VAL A 28 10.41 11.21 8.93
CA VAL A 28 11.65 10.59 8.41
C VAL A 28 11.65 10.55 6.88
N ALA A 29 10.54 10.15 6.24
CA ALA A 29 10.47 10.12 4.79
C ALA A 29 10.60 11.52 4.18
N THR A 30 10.03 12.54 4.83
CA THR A 30 10.16 13.95 4.43
C THR A 30 11.60 14.43 4.57
N GLU A 31 12.27 14.12 5.69
CA GLU A 31 13.69 14.44 5.91
C GLU A 31 14.59 13.85 4.82
N LEU A 32 14.32 12.61 4.42
CA LEU A 32 15.07 11.90 3.38
C LEU A 32 14.60 12.20 1.95
N ASN A 33 13.59 13.06 1.78
CA ASN A 33 12.98 13.40 0.51
C ASN A 33 12.50 12.15 -0.28
N HIS A 34 11.91 11.20 0.44
CA HIS A 34 11.30 9.98 -0.10
C HIS A 34 9.77 10.07 -0.13
N PRO A 35 9.11 9.48 -1.16
CA PRO A 35 7.66 9.36 -1.17
C PRO A 35 7.16 8.55 0.04
N VAL A 36 6.07 8.98 0.65
CA VAL A 36 5.43 8.31 1.79
C VAL A 36 3.93 8.27 1.62
N ILE A 37 3.32 7.18 2.07
CA ILE A 37 1.88 6.97 2.06
C ILE A 37 1.41 7.02 3.52
N ASP A 38 0.67 8.07 3.86
CA ASP A 38 -0.02 8.18 5.14
C ASP A 38 -1.33 7.38 5.12
N ILE A 39 -1.19 6.05 5.15
CA ILE A 39 -2.35 5.15 5.14
C ILE A 39 -3.20 5.29 6.41
N TRP A 40 -2.60 5.70 7.54
CA TRP A 40 -3.33 5.87 8.79
C TRP A 40 -4.34 7.00 8.68
N THR A 41 -3.91 8.20 8.26
CA THR A 41 -4.83 9.33 8.05
C THR A 41 -5.84 9.00 6.96
N LYS A 42 -5.40 8.38 5.86
CA LYS A 42 -6.29 8.02 4.75
C LYS A 42 -7.43 7.11 5.19
N MET A 43 -7.13 6.12 6.02
CA MET A 43 -8.12 5.16 6.52
C MET A 43 -9.18 5.84 7.40
N GLN A 44 -8.80 6.88 8.15
CA GLN A 44 -9.71 7.61 9.03
C GLN A 44 -10.73 8.49 8.28
N GLU A 45 -10.56 8.71 6.96
CA GLU A 45 -11.56 9.38 6.12
C GLU A 45 -12.86 8.55 5.97
N PHE A 46 -12.82 7.26 6.30
CA PHE A 46 -13.94 6.32 6.19
C PHE A 46 -14.57 6.11 7.58
N PRO A 47 -15.82 6.58 7.85
CA PRO A 47 -16.41 6.53 9.19
C PRO A 47 -16.55 5.14 9.81
N ASP A 48 -16.57 4.08 8.99
CA ASP A 48 -16.73 2.69 9.40
C ASP A 48 -15.44 1.86 9.24
N TRP A 49 -14.28 2.50 9.09
CA TRP A 49 -13.02 1.84 8.74
C TRP A 49 -12.67 0.65 9.66
N GLN A 50 -13.00 0.73 10.95
CA GLN A 50 -12.69 -0.34 11.91
C GLN A 50 -13.36 -1.66 11.57
N THR A 51 -14.51 -1.63 10.88
CA THR A 51 -15.28 -2.84 10.53
C THR A 51 -15.33 -3.07 9.03
N SER A 52 -15.26 -2.02 8.21
CA SER A 52 -15.27 -2.14 6.75
C SER A 52 -13.89 -2.44 6.19
N ALA A 53 -12.84 -1.81 6.73
CA ALA A 53 -11.47 -1.92 6.23
C ALA A 53 -10.62 -2.94 6.98
N LEU A 54 -11.03 -3.39 8.18
CA LEU A 54 -10.30 -4.38 8.98
C LEU A 54 -11.12 -5.65 9.26
N SER A 55 -10.51 -6.82 9.09
CA SER A 55 -11.19 -8.11 9.27
C SER A 55 -11.25 -8.57 10.72
N ASP A 56 -10.21 -8.27 11.49
CA ASP A 56 -10.03 -8.69 12.88
C ASP A 56 -9.54 -7.53 13.78
N GLY A 57 -9.71 -6.30 13.31
CA GLY A 57 -9.18 -5.10 13.96
C GLY A 57 -7.70 -4.82 13.67
N LEU A 58 -7.02 -5.62 12.82
CA LEU A 58 -5.63 -5.39 12.42
C LEU A 58 -5.37 -5.63 10.93
N HIS A 59 -5.79 -6.77 10.38
CA HIS A 59 -5.56 -7.11 8.97
C HIS A 59 -6.59 -6.45 8.05
N PHE A 60 -6.15 -5.98 6.89
CA PHE A 60 -7.06 -5.37 5.93
C PHE A 60 -8.03 -6.38 5.31
N THR A 61 -9.29 -5.96 5.18
CA THR A 61 -10.28 -6.60 4.31
C THR A 61 -9.94 -6.34 2.83
N PRO A 62 -10.69 -6.91 1.87
CA PRO A 62 -10.58 -6.49 0.47
C PRO A 62 -10.84 -4.98 0.27
N VAL A 63 -11.70 -4.36 1.09
CA VAL A 63 -11.95 -2.92 1.05
C VAL A 63 -10.73 -2.14 1.55
N GLY A 64 -10.15 -2.53 2.69
CA GLY A 64 -8.93 -1.90 3.21
C GLY A 64 -7.74 -2.02 2.24
N ASN A 65 -7.57 -3.19 1.62
CA ASN A 65 -6.55 -3.41 0.61
C ASN A 65 -6.76 -2.55 -0.65
N LYS A 66 -8.02 -2.33 -1.07
CA LYS A 66 -8.33 -1.45 -2.19
C LYS A 66 -7.91 0.00 -1.91
N ILE A 67 -8.16 0.51 -0.70
CA ILE A 67 -7.72 1.84 -0.28
C ILE A 67 -6.20 1.95 -0.33
N LEU A 68 -5.47 0.98 0.24
CA LEU A 68 -4.01 0.95 0.18
C LEU A 68 -3.51 0.89 -1.27
N PHE A 69 -4.08 0.02 -2.10
CA PHE A 69 -3.70 -0.15 -3.50
C PHE A 69 -3.82 1.16 -4.29
N GLU A 70 -4.94 1.89 -4.12
CA GLU A 70 -5.17 3.16 -4.80
C GLU A 70 -4.12 4.22 -4.42
N GLU A 71 -3.77 4.33 -3.14
CA GLU A 71 -2.71 5.27 -2.71
C GLU A 71 -1.31 4.83 -3.17
N VAL A 72 -1.02 3.53 -3.22
CA VAL A 72 0.25 3.01 -3.77
C VAL A 72 0.38 3.37 -5.25
N VAL A 73 -0.62 3.04 -6.07
CA VAL A 73 -0.60 3.34 -7.51
C VAL A 73 -0.46 4.83 -7.76
N LYS A 74 -1.24 5.66 -7.07
CA LYS A 74 -1.16 7.12 -7.14
C LYS A 74 0.23 7.65 -6.76
N THR A 75 0.83 7.11 -5.70
CA THR A 75 2.16 7.54 -5.25
C THR A 75 3.25 7.14 -6.25
N LEU A 76 3.20 5.92 -6.79
CA LEU A 76 4.09 5.49 -7.86
C LEU A 76 4.00 6.39 -9.09
N GLU A 77 2.77 6.72 -9.50
CA GLU A 77 2.55 7.54 -10.69
C GLU A 77 3.05 8.98 -10.52
N THR A 78 2.69 9.61 -9.42
CA THR A 78 2.93 11.04 -9.14
C THR A 78 4.34 11.33 -8.63
N SER A 79 4.93 10.42 -7.86
CA SER A 79 6.21 10.67 -7.18
C SER A 79 7.39 9.93 -7.82
N ILE A 80 7.15 8.75 -8.41
CA ILE A 80 8.21 7.93 -9.04
C ILE A 80 8.14 8.01 -10.57
N GLY A 81 7.02 8.44 -11.14
CA GLY A 81 6.82 8.44 -12.59
C GLY A 81 6.60 7.04 -13.14
N PHE A 82 6.13 6.12 -12.31
CA PHE A 82 5.86 4.73 -12.66
C PHE A 82 4.34 4.53 -12.77
N SER A 83 3.85 4.13 -13.94
CA SER A 83 2.45 3.74 -14.13
C SER A 83 2.35 2.52 -15.03
N GLN A 84 1.23 1.81 -14.96
CA GLN A 84 1.01 0.60 -15.75
C GLN A 84 1.15 0.85 -17.26
N GLU A 85 0.74 2.03 -17.73
CA GLU A 85 0.78 2.42 -19.14
C GLU A 85 2.19 2.80 -19.61
N ARG A 86 3.07 3.17 -18.67
CA ARG A 86 4.46 3.55 -18.94
C ARG A 86 5.44 2.39 -18.78
N LEU A 87 4.99 1.29 -18.21
CA LEU A 87 5.79 0.09 -18.05
C LEU A 87 6.00 -0.59 -19.41
N PRO A 88 7.24 -0.78 -19.86
CA PRO A 88 7.50 -1.60 -21.04
C PRO A 88 7.12 -3.05 -20.73
N SER A 89 6.60 -3.75 -21.74
CA SER A 89 6.48 -5.21 -21.64
C SER A 89 7.86 -5.84 -21.72
N ASP A 90 8.15 -6.79 -20.83
CA ASP A 90 9.44 -7.51 -20.82
C ASP A 90 9.67 -8.30 -22.11
N LEU A 91 8.58 -8.75 -22.74
CA LEU A 91 8.56 -9.54 -23.96
C LEU A 91 7.50 -8.96 -24.93
N PRO A 92 7.60 -9.29 -26.23
CA PRO A 92 6.59 -8.90 -27.22
C PRO A 92 5.20 -9.37 -26.82
N LEU A 93 4.19 -8.56 -27.14
CA LEU A 93 2.80 -8.94 -26.96
C LEU A 93 2.49 -10.08 -27.93
N PHE A 94 1.59 -10.98 -27.52
CA PHE A 94 1.28 -12.18 -28.32
C PHE A 94 0.85 -11.85 -29.76
N HIS A 95 0.14 -10.74 -29.96
CA HIS A 95 -0.30 -10.31 -31.30
C HIS A 95 0.83 -9.68 -32.16
N GLU A 96 2.00 -9.41 -31.57
CA GLU A 96 3.19 -8.93 -32.27
C GLU A 96 4.08 -10.09 -32.76
N ILE A 97 3.82 -11.32 -32.30
CA ILE A 97 4.59 -12.52 -32.67
C ILE A 97 4.00 -13.13 -33.94
N ASP A 98 4.76 -13.10 -35.04
CA ASP A 98 4.41 -13.85 -36.25
C ASP A 98 4.59 -15.35 -35.99
N PRO A 99 3.54 -16.19 -36.07
CA PRO A 99 3.67 -17.62 -35.82
C PRO A 99 4.57 -18.35 -36.84
N LYS A 100 4.83 -17.75 -38.01
CA LYS A 100 5.73 -18.30 -39.02
C LYS A 100 7.17 -17.81 -38.86
N ASP A 101 7.37 -16.71 -38.14
CA ASP A 101 8.68 -16.12 -37.86
C ASP A 101 8.69 -15.46 -36.47
N PRO A 102 8.61 -16.26 -35.38
CA PRO A 102 8.42 -15.72 -34.04
C PRO A 102 9.64 -14.94 -33.55
N MET A 103 10.85 -15.30 -34.01
CA MET A 103 12.11 -14.73 -33.54
C MET A 103 12.26 -13.25 -33.89
N LYS A 104 11.63 -12.81 -34.99
CA LYS A 104 11.63 -11.41 -35.41
C LYS A 104 11.08 -10.46 -34.34
N ALA A 105 10.06 -10.89 -33.59
CA ALA A 105 9.48 -10.07 -32.52
C ALA A 105 10.46 -9.89 -31.33
N PHE A 106 11.39 -10.82 -31.13
CA PHE A 106 12.38 -10.79 -30.06
C PHE A 106 13.71 -10.10 -30.46
N GLY A 107 13.77 -9.47 -31.64
CA GLY A 107 14.94 -8.68 -32.08
C GLY A 107 16.11 -9.51 -32.64
N ALA A 108 15.85 -10.75 -33.08
CA ALA A 108 16.82 -11.61 -33.75
C ALA A 108 16.89 -11.38 -35.28
#